data_AF-A0A9D1HQA9-F1
#
_entry.id   AF-A0A9D1HQA9-F1
#
_cell.length_a   1.000
_cell.length_b   1.000
_cell.length_c   1.000
_cell.angle_alpha   90.00
_cell.angle_beta   90.00
_cell.angle_gamma   90.00
#
_symmetry.space_group_name_H-M   'P 1'
#
loop_
_entity.id
_entity.type
_entity.pdbx_description
1 polymer ?
#
loop_
_entity_poly.entity_id
_entity_poly.type
_entity_poly.pdbx_seq_one_letter_code
_entity_poly.pdbx_strand_id
1 'polypeptide(L)'
;MGLTAKDRAAVRLSKAYLNIGEMFLYIPFARVHKGIAKIRGLRYGEGKRAALDVFRPAGTSDKLPLFVYIHGGGFVSGLRPNRRYYCYNWVEAGYVAANIGYDYALDAEHPEHIREIFKGIEFVLERAEEFGIDTRKIVVAGDSAGGYFAALVAAVASHRGL
;
A
#
# COMPACT_ATOMS: atom_id res chain seq x y z
N MET A 1 -12.36 -22.26 15.36
CA MET A 1 -12.46 -21.71 16.73
C MET A 1 -12.10 -20.23 16.63
N GLY A 2 -13.04 -19.32 16.88
CA GLY A 2 -12.80 -17.88 16.72
C GLY A 2 -11.95 -17.29 17.86
N LEU A 3 -11.29 -16.15 17.62
CA LEU A 3 -10.54 -15.43 18.65
C LEU A 3 -11.44 -15.10 19.85
N THR A 4 -10.92 -15.22 21.07
CA THR A 4 -11.61 -14.78 22.28
C THR A 4 -11.52 -13.25 22.42
N ALA A 5 -12.26 -12.68 23.38
CA ALA A 5 -12.13 -11.25 23.72
C ALA A 5 -10.70 -10.91 24.21
N LYS A 6 -10.07 -11.82 24.96
CA LYS A 6 -8.70 -11.68 25.44
C LYS A 6 -7.70 -11.68 24.28
N ASP A 7 -7.89 -12.57 23.31
CA ASP A 7 -7.02 -12.64 22.13
C ASP A 7 -7.13 -11.37 21.28
N ARG A 8 -8.36 -10.87 21.07
CA ARG A 8 -8.59 -9.61 20.35
C ARG A 8 -7.94 -8.41 21.06
N ALA A 9 -8.01 -8.36 22.39
CA ALA A 9 -7.37 -7.31 23.17
C ALA A 9 -5.83 -7.39 23.06
N ALA A 10 -5.26 -8.59 23.15
CA ALA A 10 -3.82 -8.81 22.98
C ALA A 10 -3.33 -8.36 21.60
N VAL A 11 -4.04 -8.74 20.51
CA VAL A 11 -3.69 -8.32 19.15
C VAL A 11 -3.75 -6.79 18.98
N ARG A 12 -4.77 -6.13 19.56
CA ARG A 12 -4.87 -4.66 19.54
C ARG A 12 -3.71 -3.98 20.27
N LEU A 13 -3.28 -4.54 21.40
CA LEU A 13 -2.12 -4.05 22.14
C LEU A 13 -0.83 -4.22 21.33
N SER A 14 -0.60 -5.42 20.79
CA SER A 14 0.56 -5.69 19.91
C SER A 14 0.59 -4.75 18.71
N LYS A 15 -0.54 -4.47 18.06
CA LYS A 15 -0.65 -3.49 16.97
C LYS A 15 -0.14 -2.11 17.39
N ALA A 16 -0.53 -1.61 18.56
CA ALA A 16 -0.09 -0.30 19.04
C ALA A 16 1.43 -0.27 19.25
N TYR A 17 1.99 -1.29 19.92
CA TYR A 17 3.43 -1.41 20.14
C TYR A 17 4.22 -1.53 18.83
N LEU A 18 3.77 -2.38 17.89
CA LEU A 18 4.42 -2.58 16.61
C LEU A 18 4.42 -1.31 15.76
N ASN A 19 3.30 -0.59 15.71
CA ASN A 19 3.21 0.66 14.94
C ASN A 19 4.13 1.75 15.49
N ILE A 20 4.25 1.86 16.83
CA ILE A 20 5.16 2.80 17.47
C ILE A 20 6.62 2.40 17.20
N GLY A 21 6.97 1.13 17.42
CA GLY A 21 8.32 0.61 17.20
C GLY A 21 8.79 0.78 15.75
N GLU A 22 7.91 0.50 14.78
CA GLU A 22 8.19 0.73 13.37
C GLU A 22 8.56 2.17 13.05
N MET A 23 7.88 3.15 13.68
CA MET A 23 8.18 4.56 13.42
C MET A 23 9.65 4.86 13.70
N PHE A 24 10.21 4.34 14.80
CA PHE A 24 11.61 4.51 15.16
C PHE A 24 12.59 3.76 14.25
N LEU A 25 12.21 2.58 13.77
CA LEU A 25 13.03 1.82 12.81
C LEU A 25 13.26 2.59 11.50
N TYR A 26 12.32 3.46 11.10
CA TYR A 26 12.38 4.15 9.81
C TYR A 26 12.94 5.58 9.87
N ILE A 27 13.13 6.17 11.05
CA ILE A 27 13.76 7.49 11.21
C ILE A 27 15.14 7.55 10.53
N PRO A 28 16.04 6.54 10.66
CA PRO A 28 17.35 6.59 10.01
C PRO A 28 17.30 6.62 8.48
N PHE A 29 16.20 6.14 7.89
CA PHE A 29 15.99 6.11 6.44
C PHE A 29 15.18 7.31 5.93
N ALA A 30 14.69 8.17 6.84
CA ALA A 30 13.92 9.34 6.49
C ALA A 30 14.85 10.42 5.89
N ARG A 31 14.84 10.53 4.56
CA ARG A 31 15.49 11.63 3.84
C ARG A 31 14.47 12.55 3.18
N VAL A 32 14.88 13.79 2.91
CA VAL A 32 14.05 14.77 2.20
C VAL A 32 14.11 14.46 0.70
N HIS A 33 12.97 14.13 0.12
CA HIS A 33 12.79 13.97 -1.32
C HIS A 33 12.17 15.24 -1.91
N LYS A 34 12.89 15.88 -2.84
CA LYS A 34 12.47 17.08 -3.59
C LYS A 34 11.89 16.69 -4.94
N GLY A 35 11.09 17.56 -5.55
CA GLY A 35 10.55 17.33 -6.90
C GLY A 35 9.52 16.21 -6.99
N ILE A 36 8.85 15.86 -5.88
CA ILE A 36 7.78 14.86 -5.83
C ILE A 36 6.46 15.56 -5.55
N ALA A 37 5.50 15.46 -6.49
CA ALA A 37 4.11 15.79 -6.24
C ALA A 37 3.45 14.68 -5.40
N LYS A 38 2.67 15.08 -4.39
CA LYS A 38 2.16 14.16 -3.35
C LYS A 38 0.65 14.36 -3.18
N ILE A 39 -0.12 13.31 -3.43
CA ILE A 39 -1.55 13.25 -3.10
C ILE A 39 -1.70 12.17 -2.04
N ARG A 40 -2.32 12.50 -0.90
CA ARG A 40 -2.34 11.61 0.27
C ARG A 40 -3.77 11.40 0.75
N GLY A 41 -4.06 10.19 1.22
CA GLY A 41 -5.33 9.87 1.87
C GLY A 41 -6.52 9.80 0.91
N LEU A 42 -6.29 9.45 -0.36
CA LEU A 42 -7.38 9.18 -1.30
C LEU A 42 -8.14 7.93 -0.83
N ARG A 43 -9.40 8.09 -0.42
CA ARG A 43 -10.24 6.94 -0.06
C ARG A 43 -10.70 6.24 -1.33
N TYR A 44 -10.58 4.92 -1.35
CA TYR A 44 -11.07 4.06 -2.43
C TYR A 44 -12.19 3.12 -1.96
N GLY A 45 -12.52 3.13 -0.66
CA GLY A 45 -13.59 2.32 -0.09
C GLY A 45 -13.92 2.70 1.35
N GLU A 46 -14.88 1.98 1.94
CA GLU A 46 -15.39 2.28 3.28
C GLU A 46 -14.58 1.68 4.44
N GLY A 47 -13.66 0.75 4.15
CA GLY A 47 -12.76 0.17 5.14
C GLY A 47 -11.98 1.23 5.92
N LYS A 48 -11.59 0.90 7.15
CA LYS A 48 -10.94 1.85 8.07
C LYS A 48 -9.63 2.37 7.50
N ARG A 49 -8.96 1.57 6.68
CA ARG A 49 -7.69 1.88 6.02
C ARG A 49 -7.78 1.77 4.50
N ALA A 50 -9.00 1.75 3.94
CA ALA A 50 -9.26 1.74 2.51
C ALA A 50 -8.95 3.11 1.85
N ALA A 51 -7.69 3.51 1.95
CA ALA A 51 -7.14 4.72 1.40
C ALA A 51 -5.70 4.52 0.94
N LEU A 52 -5.29 5.31 -0.05
CA LEU A 52 -3.96 5.26 -0.65
C LEU A 52 -3.33 6.65 -0.76
N ASP A 53 -2.03 6.66 -0.99
CA ASP A 53 -1.30 7.86 -1.38
C ASP A 53 -0.73 7.65 -2.80
N VAL A 54 -0.72 8.69 -3.63
CA VAL A 54 -0.10 8.71 -4.96
C VAL A 54 1.03 9.73 -4.98
N PHE A 55 2.17 9.30 -5.52
CA PHE A 55 3.37 10.12 -5.66
C PHE A 55 3.85 10.07 -7.11
N ARG A 56 4.29 11.21 -7.65
CA ARG A 56 4.86 11.28 -9.01
C ARG A 56 5.94 12.35 -9.11
N PRO A 57 6.83 12.29 -10.12
CA PRO A 57 7.75 13.37 -10.38
C PRO A 57 6.99 14.66 -10.71
N ALA A 58 7.44 15.78 -10.15
CA ALA A 58 6.87 17.09 -10.44
C ALA A 58 7.37 17.60 -11.79
N GLY A 59 6.52 18.33 -12.52
CA GLY A 59 6.92 19.03 -13.75
C GLY A 59 7.05 18.18 -15.01
N THR A 60 6.77 16.87 -14.95
CA THR A 60 6.63 16.02 -16.16
C THR A 60 5.16 15.91 -16.58
N SER A 61 4.91 15.85 -17.88
CA SER A 61 3.61 15.48 -18.49
C SER A 61 3.60 14.07 -19.07
N ASP A 62 4.68 13.32 -18.91
CA ASP A 62 4.82 11.97 -19.47
C ASP A 62 3.95 10.96 -18.73
N LYS A 63 3.52 9.93 -19.44
CA LYS A 63 2.97 8.73 -18.82
C LYS A 63 4.09 7.82 -18.33
N LEU A 64 4.15 7.61 -17.02
CA LEU A 64 5.21 6.87 -16.36
C LEU A 64 4.72 5.49 -15.88
N PRO A 65 5.61 4.49 -15.76
CA PRO A 65 5.26 3.20 -15.17
C PRO A 65 4.72 3.37 -13.73
N LEU A 66 3.80 2.49 -13.34
CA LEU A 66 3.22 2.45 -12.00
C LEU A 66 4.00 1.49 -11.09
N PHE A 67 4.38 1.96 -9.91
CA PHE A 67 4.87 1.16 -8.80
C PHE A 67 3.81 1.12 -7.68
N VAL A 68 3.21 -0.04 -7.44
CA VAL A 68 2.28 -0.27 -6.34
C VAL A 68 3.03 -0.86 -5.16
N TYR A 69 2.91 -0.22 -4.00
CA TYR A 69 3.48 -0.70 -2.75
C TYR A 69 2.41 -1.12 -1.75
N ILE A 70 2.55 -2.32 -1.19
CA ILE A 70 1.69 -2.89 -0.16
C ILE A 70 2.53 -3.09 1.11
N HIS A 71 2.14 -2.46 2.21
CA HIS A 71 2.93 -2.54 3.44
C HIS A 71 2.80 -3.89 4.16
N GLY A 72 3.85 -4.29 4.88
CA GLY A 72 3.87 -5.40 5.82
C GLY A 72 3.23 -5.07 7.17
N GLY A 73 3.55 -5.88 8.18
CA GLY A 73 2.99 -5.75 9.54
C GLY A 73 2.19 -6.97 10.00
N GLY A 74 2.53 -8.16 9.49
CA GLY A 74 1.95 -9.43 9.97
C GLY A 74 0.43 -9.49 9.90
N PHE A 75 -0.19 -8.78 8.95
CA PHE A 75 -1.65 -8.66 8.77
C PHE A 75 -2.40 -7.95 9.91
N VAL A 76 -1.71 -7.48 10.96
CA VAL A 76 -2.32 -6.89 12.16
C VAL A 76 -1.83 -5.48 12.48
N SER A 77 -0.76 -5.03 11.83
CA SER A 77 -0.12 -3.73 12.02
C SER A 77 0.42 -3.17 10.69
N GLY A 78 1.22 -2.11 10.77
CA GLY A 78 1.88 -1.49 9.63
C GLY A 78 1.09 -0.30 9.09
N LEU A 79 1.71 0.87 9.03
CA LEU A 79 1.03 2.10 8.62
C LEU A 79 1.52 2.54 7.24
N ARG A 80 0.58 2.70 6.28
CA ARG A 80 0.84 3.31 4.97
C ARG A 80 1.67 4.60 5.08
N PRO A 81 1.35 5.58 5.96
CA PRO A 81 2.18 6.77 6.13
C PRO A 81 3.66 6.50 6.48
N ASN A 82 3.94 5.45 7.25
CA ASN A 82 5.29 5.07 7.67
C ASN A 82 6.10 4.42 6.53
N ARG A 83 5.45 4.05 5.42
CA ARG A 83 6.06 3.34 4.29
C ARG A 83 6.23 4.18 3.03
N ARG A 84 5.90 5.48 3.08
CA ARG A 84 6.01 6.38 1.93
C ARG A 84 7.42 6.48 1.36
N TYR A 85 8.44 6.30 2.18
CA TYR A 85 9.84 6.40 1.74
C TYR A 85 10.21 5.31 0.73
N TYR A 86 9.62 4.10 0.81
CA TYR A 86 9.81 3.07 -0.21
C TYR A 86 9.33 3.55 -1.58
N CYS A 87 8.25 4.32 -1.62
CA CYS A 87 7.69 4.87 -2.86
C CYS A 87 8.57 5.98 -3.45
N TYR A 88 9.17 6.82 -2.62
CA TYR A 88 9.90 7.99 -3.12
C TYR A 88 11.14 7.62 -3.95
N ASN A 89 11.83 6.53 -3.64
CA ASN A 89 12.96 6.05 -4.46
C ASN A 89 12.51 5.66 -5.87
N TRP A 90 11.33 5.04 -6.00
CA TRP A 90 10.76 4.69 -7.31
C TRP A 90 10.31 5.93 -8.08
N VAL A 91 9.77 6.93 -7.38
CA VAL A 91 9.43 8.20 -8.02
C VAL A 91 10.67 8.89 -8.59
N GLU A 92 11.78 8.93 -7.83
CA GLU A 92 13.06 9.46 -8.33
C GLU A 92 13.60 8.65 -9.52
N ALA A 93 13.26 7.37 -9.62
CA ALA A 93 13.59 6.49 -10.75
C ALA A 93 12.62 6.61 -11.94
N GLY A 94 11.68 7.58 -11.93
CA GLY A 94 10.77 7.84 -13.04
C GLY A 94 9.47 7.02 -13.02
N TYR A 95 8.96 6.70 -11.83
CA TYR A 95 7.67 6.00 -11.66
C TYR A 95 6.61 6.92 -11.04
N VAL A 96 5.34 6.65 -11.35
CA VAL A 96 4.25 6.99 -10.42
C VAL A 96 4.21 5.90 -9.36
N ALA A 97 4.16 6.26 -8.08
CA ALA A 97 4.07 5.30 -6.99
C ALA A 97 2.73 5.42 -6.26
N ALA A 98 2.03 4.30 -6.10
CA ALA A 98 0.81 4.18 -5.30
C ALA A 98 1.08 3.35 -4.04
N ASN A 99 0.93 3.96 -2.87
CA ASN A 99 1.08 3.29 -1.58
C ASN A 99 -0.30 2.90 -1.07
N ILE A 100 -0.62 1.61 -1.02
CA ILE A 100 -1.97 1.11 -0.72
C ILE A 100 -2.09 0.79 0.77
N GLY A 101 -3.10 1.35 1.44
CA GLY A 101 -3.56 0.87 2.75
C GLY A 101 -4.66 -0.17 2.59
N TYR A 102 -4.79 -1.09 3.53
CA TYR A 102 -5.81 -2.14 3.55
C TYR A 102 -6.24 -2.47 4.99
N ASP A 103 -7.41 -3.07 5.17
CA ASP A 103 -7.86 -3.46 6.51
C ASP A 103 -7.13 -4.69 7.06
N TYR A 104 -6.89 -4.69 8.36
CA TYR A 104 -6.15 -5.73 9.08
C TYR A 104 -7.05 -6.91 9.44
N ALA A 105 -6.45 -8.00 9.91
CA ALA A 105 -7.12 -9.28 10.16
C ALA A 105 -8.26 -9.25 11.19
N LEU A 106 -8.33 -8.20 12.03
CA LEU A 106 -9.44 -8.00 12.98
C LEU A 106 -10.58 -7.14 12.42
N ASP A 107 -10.32 -6.40 11.34
CA ASP A 107 -11.30 -5.49 10.72
C ASP A 107 -11.83 -6.05 9.39
N ALA A 108 -11.06 -6.93 8.74
CA ALA A 108 -11.45 -7.71 7.57
C ALA A 108 -10.97 -9.16 7.75
N GLU A 109 -11.63 -10.13 7.14
CA GLU A 109 -11.16 -11.53 7.11
C GLU A 109 -10.65 -11.88 5.71
N HIS A 110 -9.79 -12.89 5.56
CA HIS A 110 -9.43 -13.36 4.22
C HIS A 110 -10.68 -13.94 3.52
N PRO A 111 -10.98 -13.60 2.25
CA PRO A 111 -10.15 -12.86 1.27
C PRO A 111 -10.46 -11.34 1.14
N GLU A 112 -11.19 -10.71 2.05
CA GLU A 112 -11.57 -9.29 1.92
C GLU A 112 -10.36 -8.35 1.82
N HIS A 113 -9.26 -8.65 2.52
CA HIS A 113 -8.05 -7.83 2.47
C HIS A 113 -7.48 -7.72 1.05
N ILE A 114 -7.41 -8.86 0.35
CA ILE A 114 -6.88 -8.90 -1.00
C ILE A 114 -7.87 -8.25 -1.97
N ARG A 115 -9.19 -8.38 -1.74
CA ARG A 115 -10.22 -7.65 -2.49
C ARG A 115 -10.08 -6.14 -2.33
N GLU A 116 -9.82 -5.64 -1.12
CA GLU A 116 -9.55 -4.22 -0.88
C GLU A 116 -8.29 -3.74 -1.58
N ILE A 117 -7.22 -4.54 -1.56
CA ILE A 117 -5.98 -4.23 -2.29
C ILE A 117 -6.26 -4.13 -3.80
N PHE A 118 -7.01 -5.06 -4.37
CA PHE A 118 -7.44 -4.97 -5.78
C PHE A 118 -8.25 -3.71 -6.06
N LYS A 119 -9.24 -3.38 -5.22
CA LYS A 119 -10.01 -2.12 -5.34
C LYS A 119 -9.11 -0.89 -5.29
N GLY A 120 -8.10 -0.88 -4.42
CA GLY A 120 -7.12 0.21 -4.35
C GLY A 120 -6.27 0.34 -5.61
N ILE A 121 -5.89 -0.78 -6.23
CA ILE A 121 -5.16 -0.80 -7.50
C ILE A 121 -6.08 -0.32 -8.64
N GLU A 122 -7.30 -0.85 -8.73
CA GLU A 122 -8.31 -0.45 -9.71
C GLU A 122 -8.59 1.06 -9.64
N PHE A 123 -8.79 1.60 -8.44
CA PHE A 123 -9.00 3.02 -8.22
C PHE A 123 -7.87 3.90 -8.79
N VAL A 124 -6.62 3.45 -8.71
CA VAL A 124 -5.47 4.17 -9.29
C VAL A 124 -5.44 4.02 -10.82
N LEU A 125 -5.77 2.85 -11.35
CA LEU A 125 -5.78 2.59 -12.78
C LEU A 125 -6.94 3.30 -13.50
N GLU A 126 -8.11 3.39 -12.89
CA GLU A 126 -9.25 4.17 -13.41
C GLU A 126 -8.93 5.66 -13.52
N ARG A 127 -7.99 6.13 -12.69
CA ARG A 127 -7.49 7.52 -12.66
C ARG A 127 -6.10 7.65 -13.29
N ALA A 128 -5.71 6.70 -14.13
CA ALA A 128 -4.37 6.66 -14.74
C ALA A 128 -4.03 7.94 -15.51
N GLU A 129 -4.99 8.52 -16.24
CA GLU A 129 -4.79 9.79 -16.96
C GLU A 129 -4.51 10.96 -16.01
N GLU A 130 -5.27 11.06 -14.91
CA GLU A 130 -5.07 12.10 -13.88
C GLU A 130 -3.67 12.00 -13.26
N PHE A 131 -3.22 10.77 -13.00
CA PHE A 131 -1.95 10.53 -12.34
C PHE A 131 -0.75 10.44 -13.30
N GLY A 132 -0.97 10.41 -14.62
CA GLY A 132 0.09 10.26 -15.62
C GLY A 132 0.70 8.86 -15.63
N ILE A 133 -0.12 7.82 -15.62
CA ILE A 133 0.30 6.41 -15.53
C ILE A 133 0.25 5.73 -16.91
N ASP A 134 1.32 5.04 -17.29
CA ASP A 134 1.32 4.03 -18.36
C ASP A 134 0.84 2.69 -17.78
N THR A 135 -0.44 2.36 -18.01
CA THR A 135 -1.09 1.16 -17.47
C THR A 135 -0.55 -0.15 -18.03
N ARG A 136 0.33 -0.10 -19.04
CA ARG A 136 1.01 -1.29 -19.60
C ARG A 136 2.26 -1.70 -18.79
N LYS A 137 2.73 -0.83 -17.88
CA LYS A 137 3.97 -1.03 -17.11
C LYS A 137 3.67 -0.87 -15.63
N ILE A 138 3.30 -1.98 -14.99
CA ILE A 138 2.93 -2.02 -13.58
C ILE A 138 3.87 -2.95 -12.84
N VAL A 139 4.44 -2.47 -11.73
CA VAL A 139 5.21 -3.24 -10.76
C VAL A 139 4.40 -3.27 -9.47
N VAL A 140 4.24 -4.45 -8.87
CA VAL A 140 3.61 -4.62 -7.55
C VAL A 140 4.65 -5.18 -6.59
N ALA A 141 4.81 -4.54 -5.44
CA ALA A 141 5.79 -4.92 -4.43
C ALA A 141 5.23 -4.73 -3.01
N GLY A 142 5.89 -5.37 -2.04
CA GLY A 142 5.59 -5.18 -0.63
C GLY A 142 6.59 -5.88 0.28
N ASP A 143 6.56 -5.56 1.57
CA ASP A 143 7.41 -6.15 2.60
C ASP A 143 6.64 -7.17 3.44
N SER A 144 7.24 -8.31 3.79
CA SER A 144 6.64 -9.32 4.69
C SER A 144 5.20 -9.71 4.26
N ALA A 145 4.19 -9.47 5.10
CA ALA A 145 2.76 -9.65 4.77
C ALA A 145 2.33 -8.90 3.48
N GLY A 146 2.91 -7.73 3.20
CA GLY A 146 2.68 -7.01 1.95
C GLY A 146 3.33 -7.68 0.74
N GLY A 147 4.49 -8.34 0.92
CA GLY A 147 5.12 -9.16 -0.11
C GLY A 147 4.28 -10.41 -0.43
N TYR A 148 3.66 -11.01 0.59
CA TYR A 148 2.67 -12.07 0.41
C TYR A 148 1.48 -11.59 -0.44
N PHE A 149 0.91 -10.42 -0.15
CA PHE A 149 -0.17 -9.86 -0.97
C PHE A 149 0.29 -9.49 -2.38
N ALA A 150 1.49 -8.94 -2.55
CA ALA A 150 2.04 -8.63 -3.87
C ALA A 150 2.16 -9.90 -4.74
N ALA A 151 2.60 -11.01 -4.15
CA ALA A 151 2.64 -12.31 -4.82
C ALA A 151 1.23 -12.80 -5.21
N LEU A 152 0.24 -12.68 -4.31
CA LEU A 152 -1.16 -13.02 -4.62
C LEU A 152 -1.73 -12.14 -5.74
N VAL A 153 -1.48 -10.83 -5.71
CA VAL A 153 -1.91 -9.92 -6.79
C VAL A 153 -1.33 -10.38 -8.12
N ALA A 154 -0.03 -10.66 -8.18
CA ALA A 154 0.62 -11.14 -9.39
C ALA A 154 0.06 -12.49 -9.88
N ALA A 155 -0.20 -13.43 -8.97
CA ALA A 155 -0.76 -14.73 -9.30
C ALA A 155 -2.17 -14.61 -9.90
N VAL A 156 -3.05 -13.83 -9.26
CA VAL A 156 -4.42 -13.60 -9.74
C VAL A 156 -4.43 -12.81 -11.05
N ALA A 157 -3.62 -11.75 -11.16
CA ALA A 157 -3.59 -10.92 -12.37
C ALA A 157 -3.04 -11.65 -13.60
N SER A 158 -2.14 -12.63 -13.40
CA SER A 158 -1.56 -13.45 -14.48
C SER A 158 -2.46 -14.61 -14.93
N HIS A 159 -3.45 -14.99 -14.12
CA HIS A 159 -4.38 -16.09 -14.40
C HIS A 159 -5.79 -15.55 -14.62
N ARG A 160 -6.02 -14.92 -15.77
CA ARG A 160 -7.39 -14.59 -16.22
C ARG A 160 -8.07 -15.88 -16.71
N GLY A 161 -8.94 -16.47 -15.88
CA GLY A 161 -9.72 -17.66 -16.24
C GLY A 161 -10.10 -18.62 -15.11
N LEU A 162 -9.69 -18.34 -13.86
CA LEU A 162 -10.23 -18.97 -12.65
C LEU A 162 -11.29 -18.08 -12.00
#